data_AF-A0A0A8VCS0-F1
#
_entry.id   AF-A0A0A8VCS0-F1
#
_cell.length_a   1.000
_cell.length_b   1.000
_cell.length_c   1.000
_cell.angle_alpha   90.00
_cell.angle_beta   90.00
_cell.angle_gamma   90.00
#
_symmetry.space_group_name_H-M   'P 1'
#
loop_
_entity.id
_entity.type
_entity.pdbx_description
1 polymer ?
#
loop_
_entity_poly.entity_id
_entity_poly.type
_entity_poly.pdbx_seq_one_letter_code
_entity_poly.pdbx_strand_id
1 'polypeptide(L)'
;MSRQRVSKGSVIPKKEFKIATVLSSLPVGCDFDSFFSEFKRVYPKDWERVNKRYQEHERLTKPGKSHPMAHPLSYMRTAFRSFQQNLVKNSMSAADYLVSLEEPKDKYIESEPTEKARKEIIRNKNIVYSFEKRMLAVHLLGKYKCQQCIDTLIDLMNNDHIFDVRELAYEKLIRFGLDVGPQLKKPSHHTDPQIMQKIASVGFSSEQVKTKEGCERAINEFRKKYPIEYDLYTHSKRNQFKAWFRKQIS
;
A
#
# COMPACT_ATOMS: atom_id res chain seq x y z
N MET A 1 -7.25 34.75 7.61
CA MET A 1 -8.49 33.97 7.37
C MET A 1 -8.12 32.54 6.98
N SER A 2 -8.69 31.54 7.65
CA SER A 2 -8.44 30.13 7.33
C SER A 2 -9.05 29.78 5.97
N ARG A 3 -8.31 29.02 5.13
CA ARG A 3 -8.80 28.56 3.83
C ARG A 3 -10.00 27.63 4.06
N GLN A 4 -11.15 27.92 3.45
CA GLN A 4 -12.31 27.02 3.46
C GLN A 4 -11.92 25.67 2.85
N ARG A 5 -12.35 24.58 3.50
CA ARG A 5 -12.08 23.19 3.09
C ARG A 5 -13.38 22.40 3.13
N VAL A 6 -13.46 21.39 2.27
CA VAL A 6 -14.53 20.40 2.33
C VAL A 6 -14.47 19.58 3.62
N SER A 7 -15.57 18.92 3.96
CA SER A 7 -15.63 18.01 5.09
C SER A 7 -14.55 16.92 5.00
N LYS A 8 -13.93 16.55 6.13
CA LYS A 8 -12.88 15.52 6.19
C LYS A 8 -13.48 14.10 6.15
N GLY A 9 -12.65 13.11 5.81
CA GLY A 9 -13.00 11.69 5.82
C GLY A 9 -13.51 11.14 4.49
N SER A 10 -13.65 9.81 4.44
CA SER A 10 -14.17 9.09 3.26
C SER A 10 -15.58 9.55 2.91
N VAL A 11 -15.85 9.69 1.60
CA VAL A 11 -17.17 10.07 1.07
C VAL A 11 -18.22 8.99 1.42
N ILE A 12 -17.83 7.72 1.32
CA ILE A 12 -18.62 6.58 1.79
C ILE A 12 -17.75 5.78 2.77
N PRO A 13 -18.00 5.85 4.09
CA PRO A 13 -17.33 5.01 5.07
C PRO A 13 -17.61 3.52 4.81
N LYS A 14 -16.58 2.68 4.91
CA LYS A 14 -16.67 1.24 4.62
C LYS A 14 -17.34 0.95 3.25
N LYS A 15 -16.96 1.72 2.23
CA LYS A 15 -17.56 1.70 0.88
C LYS A 15 -17.71 0.28 0.32
N GLU A 16 -16.66 -0.52 0.36
CA GLU A 16 -16.66 -1.88 -0.21
C GLU A 16 -17.63 -2.81 0.53
N PHE A 17 -17.63 -2.80 1.87
CA PHE A 17 -18.62 -3.53 2.68
C PHE A 17 -20.05 -3.18 2.25
N LYS A 18 -20.38 -1.87 2.19
CA LYS A 18 -21.74 -1.42 1.86
C LYS A 18 -22.18 -1.81 0.45
N ILE A 19 -21.27 -1.71 -0.52
CA ILE A 19 -21.54 -2.15 -1.89
C ILE A 19 -21.78 -3.67 -1.90
N ALA A 20 -20.94 -4.43 -1.22
CA ALA A 20 -21.09 -5.88 -1.12
C ALA A 20 -22.43 -6.28 -0.46
N THR A 21 -22.86 -5.60 0.61
CA THR A 21 -24.16 -5.82 1.27
C THR A 21 -25.34 -5.64 0.33
N VAL A 22 -25.32 -4.60 -0.51
CA VAL A 22 -26.41 -4.35 -1.47
C VAL A 22 -26.39 -5.38 -2.59
N LEU A 23 -25.20 -5.73 -3.09
CA LEU A 23 -25.08 -6.72 -4.16
C LEU A 23 -25.40 -8.14 -3.70
N SER A 24 -25.17 -8.48 -2.43
CA SER A 24 -25.56 -9.79 -1.88
C SER A 24 -27.06 -9.97 -1.73
N SER A 25 -27.83 -8.87 -1.67
CA SER A 25 -29.30 -8.92 -1.64
C SER A 25 -29.96 -8.84 -3.03
N LEU A 26 -29.17 -8.69 -4.10
CA LEU A 26 -29.67 -8.55 -5.46
C LEU A 26 -29.30 -9.77 -6.32
N PRO A 27 -30.02 -10.03 -7.43
CA PRO A 27 -29.66 -11.07 -8.37
C PRO A 27 -28.24 -10.91 -8.92
N VAL A 28 -27.57 -12.04 -9.17
CA VAL A 28 -26.24 -12.07 -9.79
C VAL A 28 -26.31 -11.38 -11.16
N GLY A 29 -25.38 -10.46 -11.41
CA GLY A 29 -25.34 -9.70 -12.66
C GLY A 29 -26.33 -8.54 -12.74
N CYS A 30 -26.90 -8.08 -11.61
CA CYS A 30 -27.76 -6.89 -11.59
C CYS A 30 -27.11 -5.67 -12.26
N ASP A 31 -27.95 -4.81 -12.83
CA ASP A 31 -27.53 -3.56 -13.45
C ASP A 31 -27.28 -2.45 -12.42
N PHE A 32 -26.74 -1.34 -12.92
CA PHE A 32 -26.45 -0.19 -12.07
C PHE A 32 -27.71 0.42 -11.45
N ASP A 33 -28.83 0.44 -12.16
CA ASP A 33 -30.04 1.12 -11.69
C ASP A 33 -30.70 0.34 -10.55
N SER A 34 -30.73 -0.99 -10.63
CA SER A 34 -31.18 -1.88 -9.56
C SER A 34 -30.30 -1.73 -8.32
N PHE A 35 -28.96 -1.79 -8.51
CA PHE A 35 -28.00 -1.55 -7.42
C PHE A 35 -28.19 -0.17 -6.79
N PHE A 36 -28.31 0.88 -7.60
CA PHE A 36 -28.35 2.25 -7.12
C PHE A 36 -29.65 2.58 -6.39
N SER A 37 -30.78 2.05 -6.86
CA SER A 37 -32.06 2.14 -6.16
C SER A 37 -31.97 1.52 -4.77
N GLU A 38 -31.44 0.30 -4.69
CA GLU A 38 -31.30 -0.43 -3.43
C GLU A 38 -30.27 0.22 -2.50
N PHE A 39 -29.15 0.72 -3.03
CA PHE A 39 -28.15 1.44 -2.25
C PHE A 39 -28.74 2.70 -1.59
N LYS A 40 -29.57 3.47 -2.30
CA LYS A 40 -30.25 4.64 -1.71
C LYS A 40 -31.23 4.24 -0.62
N ARG A 41 -31.90 3.10 -0.80
CA ARG A 41 -32.87 2.57 0.18
C ARG A 41 -32.17 2.12 1.46
N VAL A 42 -31.07 1.38 1.35
CA VAL A 42 -30.32 0.81 2.47
C VAL A 42 -29.40 1.84 3.14
N TYR A 43 -28.78 2.73 2.36
CA TYR A 43 -27.78 3.70 2.82
C TYR A 43 -28.10 5.16 2.41
N PRO A 44 -29.28 5.71 2.78
CA PRO A 44 -29.70 7.05 2.36
C PRO A 44 -28.75 8.15 2.83
N LYS A 45 -28.25 8.06 4.07
CA LYS A 45 -27.30 9.03 4.66
C LYS A 45 -25.95 9.05 3.94
N ASP A 46 -25.50 7.91 3.41
CA ASP A 46 -24.26 7.87 2.63
C ASP A 46 -24.46 8.52 1.26
N TRP A 47 -25.63 8.33 0.64
CA TRP A 47 -25.97 9.03 -0.59
C TRP A 47 -26.06 10.55 -0.39
N GLU A 48 -26.70 11.01 0.68
CA GLU A 48 -26.71 12.43 1.07
C GLU A 48 -25.28 12.98 1.25
N ARG A 49 -24.38 12.19 1.86
CA ARG A 49 -22.98 12.57 2.03
C ARG A 49 -22.24 12.72 0.70
N VAL A 50 -22.49 11.86 -0.29
CA VAL A 50 -21.92 12.00 -1.65
C VAL A 50 -22.35 13.34 -2.26
N ASN A 51 -23.65 13.66 -2.23
CA ASN A 51 -24.17 14.92 -2.77
C ASN A 51 -23.62 16.13 -2.03
N LYS A 52 -23.59 16.08 -0.70
CA LYS A 52 -23.02 17.15 0.13
C LYS A 52 -21.56 17.40 -0.20
N ARG A 53 -20.73 16.34 -0.32
CA ARG A 53 -19.32 16.48 -0.65
C ARG A 53 -19.12 17.08 -2.04
N TYR A 54 -19.93 16.67 -3.00
CA TYR A 54 -19.91 17.23 -4.36
C TYR A 54 -20.24 18.73 -4.34
N GLN A 55 -21.32 19.15 -3.67
CA GLN A 55 -21.70 20.56 -3.52
C GLN A 55 -20.64 21.40 -2.79
N GLU A 56 -19.99 20.83 -1.76
CA GLU A 56 -18.86 21.48 -1.08
C GLU A 56 -17.70 21.74 -2.04
N HIS A 57 -17.40 20.80 -2.94
CA HIS A 57 -16.40 21.01 -4.00
C HIS A 57 -16.87 22.00 -5.06
N GLU A 58 -18.14 21.98 -5.45
CA GLU A 58 -18.72 22.90 -6.45
C GLU A 58 -18.53 24.35 -5.99
N ARG A 59 -18.87 24.64 -4.73
CA ARG A 59 -18.75 25.98 -4.11
C ARG A 59 -17.30 26.49 -4.03
N LEU A 60 -16.34 25.59 -3.92
CA LEU A 60 -14.92 25.93 -3.74
C LEU A 60 -14.12 25.92 -5.04
N THR A 61 -14.66 25.29 -6.10
CA THR A 61 -13.99 25.18 -7.39
C THR A 61 -14.09 26.51 -8.13
N LYS A 62 -12.93 27.10 -8.45
CA LYS A 62 -12.88 28.36 -9.18
C LYS A 62 -13.25 28.14 -10.66
N PRO A 63 -13.87 29.12 -11.33
CA PRO A 63 -14.12 29.07 -12.77
C PRO A 63 -12.86 28.69 -13.56
N GLY A 64 -13.00 27.77 -14.52
CA GLY A 64 -11.90 27.28 -15.35
C GLY A 64 -10.97 26.25 -14.69
N LYS A 65 -11.22 25.83 -13.44
CA LYS A 65 -10.52 24.71 -12.81
C LYS A 65 -11.36 23.44 -12.88
N SER A 66 -10.68 22.29 -13.03
CA SER A 66 -11.34 20.98 -13.02
C SER A 66 -11.93 20.67 -11.64
N HIS A 67 -13.14 20.10 -11.63
CA HIS A 67 -13.82 19.73 -10.41
C HIS A 67 -13.13 18.52 -9.74
N PRO A 68 -12.78 18.57 -8.44
CA PRO A 68 -12.00 17.51 -7.79
C PRO A 68 -12.70 16.15 -7.66
N MET A 69 -14.03 16.11 -7.81
CA MET A 69 -14.85 14.93 -7.63
C MET A 69 -15.76 14.71 -8.85
N ALA A 70 -15.94 13.46 -9.27
CA ALA A 70 -16.92 13.15 -10.31
C ALA A 70 -18.35 13.53 -9.85
N HIS A 71 -19.23 13.81 -10.81
CA HIS A 71 -20.65 14.00 -10.52
C HIS A 71 -21.21 12.82 -9.70
N PRO A 72 -22.10 13.03 -8.71
CA PRO A 72 -22.50 12.00 -7.73
C PRO A 72 -22.93 10.66 -8.35
N LEU A 73 -23.72 10.71 -9.43
CA LEU A 73 -24.17 9.51 -10.14
C LEU A 73 -22.99 8.76 -10.80
N SER A 74 -22.07 9.50 -11.44
CA SER A 74 -20.87 8.94 -12.05
C SER A 74 -19.92 8.35 -11.01
N TYR A 75 -19.79 8.99 -9.85
CA TYR A 75 -19.03 8.46 -8.71
C TYR A 75 -19.55 7.08 -8.28
N MET A 76 -20.88 6.96 -8.09
CA MET A 76 -21.51 5.69 -7.72
C MET A 76 -21.38 4.64 -8.82
N ARG A 77 -21.54 5.03 -10.09
CA ARG A 77 -21.40 4.13 -11.24
C ARG A 77 -19.98 3.57 -11.36
N THR A 78 -18.96 4.41 -11.17
CA THR A 78 -17.56 3.97 -11.17
C THR A 78 -17.28 3.05 -9.98
N ALA A 79 -17.83 3.35 -8.79
CA ALA A 79 -17.67 2.49 -7.62
C ALA A 79 -18.29 1.10 -7.84
N PHE A 80 -19.51 1.03 -8.37
CA PHE A 80 -20.20 -0.20 -8.73
C PHE A 80 -19.40 -1.03 -9.75
N ARG A 81 -19.02 -0.42 -10.89
CA ARG A 81 -18.26 -1.11 -11.96
C ARG A 81 -16.92 -1.64 -11.46
N SER A 82 -16.17 -0.81 -10.72
CA SER A 82 -14.88 -1.20 -10.16
C SER A 82 -15.02 -2.37 -9.18
N PHE A 83 -16.10 -2.41 -8.41
CA PHE A 83 -16.37 -3.49 -7.47
C PHE A 83 -16.75 -4.79 -8.20
N GLN A 84 -17.65 -4.74 -9.19
CA GLN A 84 -17.98 -5.90 -10.02
C GLN A 84 -16.76 -6.46 -10.75
N GLN A 85 -15.90 -5.60 -11.32
CA GLN A 85 -14.64 -6.05 -11.95
C GLN A 85 -13.71 -6.75 -10.95
N ASN A 86 -13.67 -6.29 -9.70
CA ASN A 86 -12.91 -6.94 -8.64
C ASN A 86 -13.46 -8.33 -8.31
N LEU A 87 -14.78 -8.47 -8.16
CA LEU A 87 -15.44 -9.76 -7.94
C LEU A 87 -15.13 -10.76 -9.06
N VAL A 88 -15.26 -10.33 -10.33
CA VAL A 88 -14.96 -11.18 -11.50
C VAL A 88 -13.48 -11.57 -11.54
N LYS A 89 -12.57 -10.61 -11.30
CA LYS A 89 -11.12 -10.87 -11.33
C LYS A 89 -10.70 -11.90 -10.27
N ASN A 90 -11.37 -11.91 -9.12
CA ASN A 90 -11.06 -12.81 -8.01
C ASN A 90 -11.94 -14.07 -8.00
N SER A 91 -12.86 -14.23 -8.97
CA SER A 91 -13.84 -15.33 -9.00
C SER A 91 -14.65 -15.45 -7.70
N MET A 92 -15.08 -14.33 -7.13
CA MET A 92 -15.81 -14.26 -5.86
C MET A 92 -17.23 -13.70 -6.04
N SER A 93 -18.18 -14.18 -5.24
CA SER A 93 -19.49 -13.53 -5.13
C SER A 93 -19.46 -12.34 -4.15
N ALA A 94 -20.48 -11.48 -4.19
CA ALA A 94 -20.62 -10.39 -3.22
C ALA A 94 -20.82 -10.92 -1.78
N ALA A 95 -21.47 -12.07 -1.62
CA ALA A 95 -21.63 -12.74 -0.33
C ALA A 95 -20.28 -13.27 0.18
N ASP A 96 -19.50 -13.95 -0.66
CA ASP A 96 -18.15 -14.42 -0.29
C ASP A 96 -17.23 -13.25 0.06
N TYR A 97 -17.39 -12.11 -0.62
CA TYR A 97 -16.64 -10.91 -0.29
C TYR A 97 -17.01 -10.36 1.09
N LEU A 98 -18.30 -10.33 1.46
CA LEU A 98 -18.72 -9.94 2.81
C LEU A 98 -18.15 -10.87 3.87
N VAL A 99 -18.21 -12.18 3.62
CA VAL A 99 -17.58 -13.18 4.48
C VAL A 99 -16.09 -12.88 4.60
N SER A 100 -15.38 -12.55 3.53
CA SER A 100 -13.95 -12.19 3.59
C SER A 100 -13.63 -10.90 4.40
N LEU A 101 -14.62 -10.00 4.54
CA LEU A 101 -14.48 -8.79 5.35
C LEU A 101 -14.76 -9.02 6.83
N GLU A 102 -15.61 -10.01 7.14
CA GLU A 102 -16.00 -10.41 8.50
C GLU A 102 -15.10 -11.51 9.05
N GLU A 103 -14.57 -12.36 8.18
CA GLU A 103 -13.49 -13.28 8.48
C GLU A 103 -12.34 -12.45 9.06
N PRO A 104 -11.89 -12.75 10.30
CA PRO A 104 -10.67 -12.15 10.78
C PRO A 104 -9.60 -12.48 9.74
N LYS A 105 -9.09 -11.45 9.04
CA LYS A 105 -7.98 -11.53 8.07
C LYS A 105 -7.14 -12.72 8.49
N ASP A 106 -6.89 -13.68 7.61
CA ASP A 106 -6.38 -15.02 7.93
C ASP A 106 -5.67 -15.11 9.27
N LYS A 107 -6.33 -15.72 10.24
CA LYS A 107 -5.70 -16.19 11.47
C LYS A 107 -4.48 -17.00 11.02
N TYR A 108 -3.31 -16.61 11.49
CA TYR A 108 -2.11 -17.41 11.28
C TYR A 108 -2.40 -18.85 11.71
N ILE A 109 -1.72 -19.81 11.10
CA ILE A 109 -1.80 -21.19 11.56
C ILE A 109 -0.70 -21.45 12.58
N GLU A 110 -1.01 -22.19 13.63
CA GLU A 110 -0.05 -22.64 14.65
C GLU A 110 0.73 -23.84 14.09
N SER A 111 1.46 -23.63 12.99
CA SER A 111 2.26 -24.65 12.31
C SER A 111 3.54 -24.06 11.73
N GLU A 112 4.47 -24.93 11.35
CA GLU A 112 5.63 -24.52 10.57
C GLU A 112 5.27 -24.16 9.12
N PRO A 113 6.07 -23.31 8.46
CA PRO A 113 5.96 -23.07 7.02
C PRO A 113 6.14 -24.35 6.21
N THR A 114 5.36 -24.48 5.14
CA THR A 114 5.61 -25.50 4.11
C THR A 114 7.00 -25.34 3.51
N GLU A 115 7.57 -26.40 2.95
CA GLU A 115 8.92 -26.35 2.34
C GLU A 115 9.03 -25.27 1.25
N LYS A 116 7.98 -25.10 0.45
CA LYS A 116 7.88 -24.02 -0.54
C LYS A 116 7.93 -22.63 0.12
N ALA A 117 7.13 -22.42 1.16
CA ALA A 117 7.10 -21.16 1.89
C ALA A 117 8.44 -20.88 2.58
N ARG A 118 9.07 -21.89 3.20
CA ARG A 118 10.38 -21.79 3.84
C ARG A 118 11.45 -21.31 2.85
N LYS A 119 11.53 -21.91 1.67
CA LYS A 119 12.44 -21.50 0.60
C LYS A 119 12.21 -20.05 0.17
N GLU A 120 10.96 -19.64 0.06
CA GLU A 120 10.59 -18.28 -0.35
C GLU A 120 10.93 -17.25 0.73
N ILE A 121 10.68 -17.55 2.01
CA ILE A 121 11.07 -16.73 3.15
C ILE A 121 12.59 -16.53 3.17
N ILE A 122 13.37 -17.62 3.10
CA ILE A 122 14.83 -17.56 3.14
C ILE A 122 15.38 -16.77 1.96
N ARG A 123 14.84 -17.00 0.75
CA ARG A 123 15.24 -16.27 -0.45
C ARG A 123 15.00 -14.77 -0.30
N ASN A 124 13.84 -14.37 0.23
CA ASN A 124 13.39 -12.99 0.22
C ASN A 124 13.93 -12.17 1.39
N LYS A 125 14.03 -12.75 2.60
CA LYS A 125 14.44 -12.01 3.81
C LYS A 125 15.87 -11.47 3.72
N ASN A 126 16.74 -12.16 2.98
CA ASN A 126 18.16 -11.83 2.85
C ASN A 126 18.44 -10.84 1.71
N ILE A 127 17.44 -10.36 0.95
CA ILE A 127 17.64 -9.39 -0.13
C ILE A 127 17.77 -7.99 0.47
N VAL A 128 18.98 -7.65 0.89
CA VAL A 128 19.31 -6.38 1.55
C VAL A 128 19.01 -5.14 0.70
N TYR A 129 19.03 -5.27 -0.63
CA TYR A 129 18.78 -4.16 -1.56
C TYR A 129 17.32 -4.01 -2.01
N SER A 130 16.37 -4.79 -1.46
CA SER A 130 14.96 -4.70 -1.81
C SER A 130 14.05 -4.93 -0.61
N PHE A 131 13.52 -3.84 -0.08
CA PHE A 131 12.53 -3.82 0.98
C PHE A 131 11.26 -4.54 0.53
N GLU A 132 10.88 -4.50 -0.75
CA GLU A 132 9.70 -5.22 -1.23
C GLU A 132 9.84 -6.73 -1.04
N LYS A 133 11.04 -7.27 -1.27
CA LYS A 133 11.31 -8.69 -0.99
C LYS A 133 11.24 -8.97 0.50
N ARG A 134 11.83 -8.12 1.36
CA ARG A 134 11.76 -8.33 2.81
C ARG A 134 10.33 -8.18 3.36
N MET A 135 9.53 -7.26 2.83
CA MET A 135 8.09 -7.15 3.10
C MET A 135 7.33 -8.44 2.73
N LEU A 136 7.61 -9.01 1.56
CA LEU A 136 7.04 -10.31 1.16
C LEU A 136 7.43 -11.43 2.14
N ALA A 137 8.68 -11.45 2.61
CA ALA A 137 9.12 -12.40 3.62
C ALA A 137 8.33 -12.23 4.94
N VAL A 138 8.16 -10.99 5.42
CA VAL A 138 7.34 -10.68 6.61
C VAL A 138 5.89 -11.13 6.43
N HIS A 139 5.30 -10.90 5.24
CA HIS A 139 3.95 -11.37 4.95
C HIS A 139 3.82 -12.89 5.00
N LEU A 140 4.82 -13.63 4.50
CA LEU A 140 4.85 -15.09 4.55
C LEU A 140 5.06 -15.61 5.98
N LEU A 141 6.00 -15.02 6.72
CA LEU A 141 6.24 -15.32 8.13
C LEU A 141 4.97 -15.12 8.97
N GLY A 142 4.25 -14.03 8.74
CA GLY A 142 3.00 -13.71 9.44
C GLY A 142 1.82 -14.65 9.17
N LYS A 143 1.98 -15.68 8.32
CA LYS A 143 0.99 -16.75 8.12
C LYS A 143 1.18 -17.94 9.06
N TYR A 144 2.39 -18.13 9.59
CA TYR A 144 2.78 -19.30 10.36
C TYR A 144 3.28 -18.86 11.74
N LYS A 145 2.54 -19.19 12.79
CA LYS A 145 2.98 -18.96 14.16
C LYS A 145 3.72 -20.20 14.63
N CYS A 146 5.03 -20.12 14.55
CA CYS A 146 5.97 -21.04 15.16
C CYS A 146 7.18 -20.25 15.66
N GLN A 147 7.98 -20.83 16.56
CA GLN A 147 9.10 -20.13 17.18
C GLN A 147 10.08 -19.55 16.14
N GLN A 148 10.41 -20.32 15.10
CA GLN A 148 11.31 -19.85 14.02
C GLN A 148 10.78 -18.61 13.29
N CYS A 149 9.46 -18.55 13.06
CA CYS A 149 8.85 -17.39 12.41
C CYS A 149 8.82 -16.19 13.35
N ILE A 150 8.53 -16.41 14.63
CA ILE A 150 8.55 -15.38 15.67
C ILE A 150 9.96 -14.78 15.77
N ASP A 151 10.99 -15.61 15.92
CA ASP A 151 12.39 -15.15 16.04
C ASP A 151 12.82 -14.34 14.81
N THR A 152 12.46 -14.80 13.61
CA THR A 152 12.78 -14.08 12.37
C THR A 152 12.03 -12.75 12.28
N LEU A 153 10.78 -12.69 12.74
CA LEU A 153 10.03 -11.44 12.78
C LEU A 153 10.61 -10.46 13.81
N ILE A 154 11.05 -10.94 14.97
CA ILE A 154 11.72 -10.12 15.98
C ILE A 154 13.04 -9.55 15.43
N ASP A 155 13.83 -10.37 14.74
CA ASP A 155 15.06 -9.92 14.07
C ASP A 155 14.77 -8.81 13.04
N LEU A 156 13.79 -9.01 12.15
CA LEU A 156 13.39 -8.01 11.16
C LEU A 156 12.82 -6.74 11.81
N MET A 157 12.05 -6.85 12.88
CA MET A 157 11.50 -5.73 13.64
C MET A 157 12.60 -4.84 14.24
N ASN A 158 13.67 -5.46 14.74
CA ASN A 158 14.75 -4.77 15.44
C ASN A 158 15.82 -4.24 14.48
N ASN A 159 16.16 -5.00 13.44
CA ASN A 159 17.40 -4.81 12.69
C ASN A 159 17.20 -4.33 11.24
N ASP A 160 16.00 -4.37 10.66
CA ASP A 160 15.81 -3.92 9.28
C ASP A 160 16.07 -2.40 9.13
N HIS A 161 16.80 -2.00 8.09
CA HIS A 161 17.11 -0.59 7.86
C HIS A 161 15.91 0.22 7.34
N ILE A 162 14.83 -0.44 6.90
CA ILE A 162 13.60 0.21 6.43
C ILE A 162 12.53 0.15 7.51
N PHE A 163 12.12 1.33 7.99
CA PHE A 163 11.10 1.46 9.03
C PHE A 163 9.79 0.71 8.71
N ASP A 164 9.30 0.83 7.47
CA ASP A 164 8.03 0.19 7.08
C ASP A 164 8.12 -1.36 7.12
N VAL A 165 9.32 -1.95 6.96
CA VAL A 165 9.53 -3.41 7.15
C VAL A 165 9.47 -3.76 8.63
N ARG A 166 10.12 -2.96 9.49
CA ARG A 166 10.08 -3.13 10.94
C ARG A 166 8.66 -3.01 11.50
N GLU A 167 7.92 -2.01 11.03
CA GLU A 167 6.53 -1.76 11.39
C GLU A 167 5.63 -2.94 10.99
N LEU A 168 5.78 -3.46 9.77
CA LEU A 168 5.02 -4.63 9.35
C LEU A 168 5.36 -5.87 10.21
N ALA A 169 6.63 -6.08 10.56
CA ALA A 169 7.03 -7.19 11.42
C ALA A 169 6.41 -7.08 12.83
N TYR A 170 6.45 -5.87 13.41
CA TYR A 170 5.76 -5.54 14.66
C TYR A 170 4.26 -5.88 14.59
N GLU A 171 3.57 -5.46 13.53
CA GLU A 171 2.15 -5.77 13.34
C GLU A 171 1.86 -7.28 13.29
N LYS A 172 2.75 -8.08 12.69
CA LYS A 172 2.61 -9.55 12.67
C LYS A 172 2.78 -10.17 14.05
N LEU A 173 3.75 -9.68 14.83
CA LEU A 173 4.01 -10.16 16.18
C LEU A 173 2.85 -9.84 17.13
N ILE A 174 2.33 -8.61 17.10
CA ILE A 174 1.12 -8.21 17.85
C ILE A 174 -0.06 -9.11 17.46
N ARG A 175 -0.22 -9.39 16.17
CA ARG A 175 -1.28 -10.26 15.67
C ARG A 175 -1.16 -11.70 16.18
N PHE A 176 0.06 -12.18 16.46
CA PHE A 176 0.29 -13.48 17.10
C PHE A 176 -0.09 -13.51 18.59
N GLY A 177 -0.48 -12.36 19.15
CA GLY A 177 -0.80 -12.18 20.57
C GLY A 177 0.44 -12.01 21.45
N LEU A 178 1.58 -11.61 20.86
CA LEU A 178 2.83 -11.43 21.59
C LEU A 178 2.96 -10.00 22.11
N ASP A 179 3.46 -9.86 23.33
CA ASP A 179 3.95 -8.58 23.84
C ASP A 179 5.38 -8.35 23.35
N VAL A 180 5.52 -7.45 22.37
CA VAL A 180 6.81 -7.05 21.78
C VAL A 180 7.13 -5.58 22.08
N GLY A 181 6.52 -5.04 23.13
CA GLY A 181 6.74 -3.67 23.58
C GLY A 181 5.94 -2.62 22.80
N PRO A 182 6.25 -1.33 23.03
CA PRO A 182 5.48 -0.22 22.48
C PRO A 182 5.65 -0.12 20.96
N GLN A 183 4.65 0.49 20.31
CA GLN A 183 4.68 0.76 18.89
C GLN A 183 5.93 1.54 18.47
N LEU A 184 6.55 1.13 17.37
CA LEU A 184 7.71 1.80 16.81
C LEU A 184 7.38 3.23 16.39
N LYS A 185 8.23 4.19 16.76
CA LYS A 185 8.10 5.59 16.35
C LYS A 185 8.78 5.79 14.99
N LYS A 186 8.04 6.31 14.02
CA LYS A 186 8.60 6.64 12.70
C LYS A 186 9.66 7.73 12.82
N PRO A 187 10.89 7.53 12.30
CA PRO A 187 11.90 8.58 12.31
C PRO A 187 11.45 9.74 11.41
N SER A 188 11.76 10.97 11.84
CA SER A 188 11.42 12.23 11.14
C SER A 188 11.88 12.20 9.68
N HIS A 189 13.17 11.92 9.46
CA HIS A 189 13.77 11.69 8.16
C HIS A 189 14.98 10.77 8.35
N HIS A 190 15.13 9.77 7.49
CA HIS A 190 16.36 8.99 7.44
C HIS A 190 17.11 9.37 6.16
N THR A 191 18.20 10.11 6.33
CA THR A 191 19.12 10.50 5.27
C THR A 191 20.51 10.11 5.69
N ASP A 192 21.18 9.32 4.86
CA ASP A 192 22.60 9.03 5.03
C ASP A 192 23.43 10.30 4.78
N PRO A 193 24.15 10.84 5.80
CA PRO A 193 24.96 12.04 5.65
C PRO A 193 26.04 11.93 4.58
N GLN A 194 26.51 10.70 4.29
CA GLN A 194 27.58 10.44 3.32
C GLN A 194 27.05 10.04 1.94
N ILE A 195 25.74 10.18 1.69
CA ILE A 195 25.14 9.72 0.43
C ILE A 195 25.81 10.32 -0.81
N MET A 196 26.17 11.60 -0.76
CA MET A 196 26.81 12.27 -1.91
C MET A 196 28.20 11.69 -2.19
N GLN A 197 28.97 11.39 -1.14
CA GLN A 197 30.27 10.74 -1.27
C GLN A 197 30.13 9.31 -1.80
N LYS A 198 29.16 8.55 -1.31
CA LYS A 198 28.88 7.18 -1.77
C LYS A 198 28.48 7.16 -3.24
N ILE A 199 27.61 8.08 -3.67
CA ILE A 199 27.23 8.24 -5.08
C ILE A 199 28.45 8.63 -5.91
N ALA A 200 29.23 9.63 -5.51
CA ALA A 200 30.44 10.02 -6.25
C ALA A 200 31.44 8.85 -6.42
N SER A 201 31.54 7.99 -5.41
CA SER A 201 32.46 6.84 -5.41
C SER A 201 32.09 5.72 -6.39
N VAL A 202 30.92 5.78 -7.05
CA VAL A 202 30.60 4.84 -8.14
C VAL A 202 31.34 5.18 -9.45
N GLY A 203 31.92 6.39 -9.55
CA GLY A 203 32.86 6.76 -10.62
C GLY A 203 32.22 7.06 -11.99
N PHE A 204 30.93 7.41 -12.03
CA PHE A 204 30.25 7.81 -13.26
C PHE A 204 30.27 9.34 -13.41
N SER A 205 30.53 9.83 -14.63
CA SER A 205 30.45 11.26 -14.94
C SER A 205 29.03 11.71 -15.27
N SER A 206 28.80 13.02 -15.20
CA SER A 206 27.52 13.64 -15.58
C SER A 206 27.13 13.33 -17.04
N GLU A 207 28.10 13.24 -17.96
CA GLU A 207 27.86 12.88 -19.36
C GLU A 207 27.41 11.42 -19.51
N GLN A 208 28.05 10.50 -18.78
CA GLN A 208 27.73 9.07 -18.86
C GLN A 208 26.31 8.76 -18.36
N VAL A 209 25.79 9.50 -17.38
CA VAL A 209 24.46 9.24 -16.80
C VAL A 209 23.30 9.93 -17.55
N LYS A 210 23.59 10.71 -18.61
CA LYS A 210 22.55 11.29 -19.48
C LYS A 210 21.82 10.21 -20.29
N THR A 211 22.53 9.17 -20.72
CA THR A 211 21.93 8.05 -21.44
C THR A 211 21.16 7.13 -20.48
N LYS A 212 20.15 6.43 -21.00
CA LYS A 212 19.38 5.48 -20.20
C LYS A 212 20.28 4.36 -19.69
N GLU A 213 21.09 3.79 -20.56
CA GLU A 213 21.98 2.67 -20.32
C GLU A 213 23.08 3.05 -19.32
N GLY A 214 23.68 4.22 -19.47
CA GLY A 214 24.73 4.70 -18.56
C GLY A 214 24.20 4.98 -17.16
N CYS A 215 23.01 5.56 -17.04
CA CYS A 215 22.33 5.71 -15.75
C CYS A 215 21.99 4.36 -15.11
N GLU A 216 21.51 3.37 -15.88
CA GLU A 216 21.18 2.05 -15.34
C GLU A 216 22.42 1.30 -14.84
N ARG A 217 23.54 1.42 -15.55
CA ARG A 217 24.84 0.95 -15.07
C ARG A 217 25.25 1.62 -13.77
N ALA A 218 25.16 2.94 -13.68
CA ALA A 218 25.52 3.69 -12.47
C ALA A 218 24.67 3.26 -11.26
N ILE A 219 23.36 3.10 -11.46
CA ILE A 219 22.45 2.59 -10.44
C ILE A 219 22.81 1.16 -10.03
N ASN A 220 23.15 0.29 -10.98
CA ASN A 220 23.52 -1.09 -10.68
C ASN A 220 24.83 -1.17 -9.87
N GLU A 221 25.82 -0.35 -10.20
CA GLU A 221 27.06 -0.25 -9.42
C GLU A 221 26.80 0.33 -8.02
N PHE A 222 25.96 1.36 -7.91
CA PHE A 222 25.52 1.89 -6.61
C PHE A 222 24.83 0.81 -5.77
N ARG A 223 23.91 0.04 -6.36
CA ARG A 223 23.24 -1.09 -5.69
C ARG A 223 24.21 -2.16 -5.20
N LYS A 224 25.24 -2.49 -5.99
CA LYS A 224 26.24 -3.49 -5.60
C LYS A 224 27.10 -3.01 -4.43
N LYS A 225 27.55 -1.75 -4.49
CA LYS A 225 28.49 -1.18 -3.52
C LYS A 225 27.81 -0.71 -2.23
N TYR A 226 26.58 -0.21 -2.35
CA TYR A 226 25.79 0.40 -1.27
C TYR A 226 24.34 -0.13 -1.30
N PRO A 227 24.13 -1.44 -1.05
CA PRO A 227 22.82 -2.05 -1.18
C PRO A 227 21.77 -1.50 -0.21
N ILE A 228 22.18 -1.15 1.02
CA ILE A 228 21.31 -0.60 2.07
C ILE A 228 20.84 0.79 1.69
N GLU A 229 21.76 1.65 1.26
CA GLU A 229 21.45 3.00 0.82
C GLU A 229 20.63 2.98 -0.46
N TYR A 230 20.96 2.10 -1.40
CA TYR A 230 20.13 1.88 -2.59
C TYR A 230 18.69 1.59 -2.18
N ASP A 231 18.47 0.64 -1.28
CA ASP A 231 17.14 0.24 -0.81
C ASP A 231 16.39 1.36 -0.08
N LEU A 232 17.10 2.11 0.77
CA LEU A 232 16.57 3.27 1.45
C LEU A 232 16.11 4.36 0.48
N TYR A 233 16.92 4.66 -0.54
CA TYR A 233 16.61 5.73 -1.47
C TYR A 233 15.59 5.31 -2.53
N THR A 234 15.51 4.02 -2.90
CA THR A 234 14.40 3.51 -3.72
C THR A 234 13.08 3.56 -2.94
N HIS A 235 13.08 3.17 -1.65
CA HIS A 235 11.90 3.26 -0.78
C HIS A 235 11.42 4.70 -0.61
N SER A 236 12.33 5.62 -0.26
CA SER A 236 11.98 7.01 0.05
C SER A 236 11.65 7.86 -1.19
N LYS A 237 12.33 7.65 -2.32
CA LYS A 237 12.10 8.41 -3.56
C LYS A 237 11.11 7.75 -4.50
N ARG A 238 10.85 6.45 -4.37
CA ARG A 238 9.90 5.68 -5.19
C ARG A 238 10.14 5.91 -6.69
N ASN A 239 9.12 6.32 -7.43
CA ASN A 239 9.19 6.62 -8.86
C ASN A 239 10.16 7.77 -9.22
N GLN A 240 10.58 8.58 -8.25
CA GLN A 240 11.56 9.66 -8.45
C GLN A 240 13.00 9.23 -8.25
N PHE A 241 13.27 7.98 -7.84
CA PHE A 241 14.63 7.53 -7.52
C PHE A 241 15.62 7.74 -8.68
N LYS A 242 15.28 7.29 -9.90
CA LYS A 242 16.18 7.43 -11.07
C LYS A 242 16.50 8.89 -11.38
N ALA A 243 15.49 9.77 -11.34
CA ALA A 243 15.67 11.20 -11.60
C ALA A 243 16.51 11.87 -10.50
N TRP A 244 16.24 11.53 -9.24
CA TRP A 244 17.02 12.02 -8.09
C TRP A 244 18.47 11.58 -8.17
N PHE A 245 18.73 10.30 -8.46
CA PHE A 245 20.07 9.72 -8.53
C PHE A 245 20.93 10.39 -9.61
N ARG A 246 20.37 10.59 -10.81
CA ARG A 246 21.04 11.33 -11.90
C ARG A 246 21.44 12.73 -11.47
N LYS A 247 20.54 13.44 -10.79
CA LYS A 247 20.80 14.80 -10.29
C LYS A 247 21.94 14.86 -9.27
N GLN A 248 22.22 13.77 -8.54
CA GLN A 248 23.32 13.74 -7.58
C GLN A 248 24.69 13.53 -8.23
N ILE A 249 24.73 13.04 -9.48
CA ILE A 249 25.95 12.86 -10.28
C ILE A 249 26.20 14.07 -11.21
N SER A 250 25.16 14.87 -11.45
CA SER A 250 25.19 16.04 -12.33
C SER A 250 25.94 17.22 -11.72
#